data_AF-A0A3P6DHB2-F1
#
_entry.id   AF-A0A3P6DHB2-F1
#
_cell.length_a   1.000
_cell.length_b   1.000
_cell.length_c   1.000
_cell.angle_alpha   90.00
_cell.angle_beta   90.00
_cell.angle_gamma   90.00
#
_symmetry.space_group_name_H-M   'P 1'
#
loop_
_entity.id
_entity.type
_entity.pdbx_description
1 polymer ?
#
loop_
_entity_poly.entity_id
_entity_poly.type
_entity_poly.pdbx_seq_one_letter_code
_entity_poly.pdbx_strand_id
1 'polypeptide(L)'
;MMFVNFTGESAESLKSKFRKVATSYKGQGLSFLVVDAEGGKGALEYFGVEERQVPLVIIQTPDSKKYLKANVVVEEGRKENFQKMKGPNANSLRAHGTEYNQT
;
A
#
# COMPACT_ATOMS: atom_id res chain seq x y z
N MET A 1 -6.79 3.08 -4.28
CA MET A 1 -8.23 3.14 -4.00
C MET A 1 -8.60 1.96 -3.13
N MET A 2 -9.47 2.15 -2.13
CA MET A 2 -10.02 1.09 -1.30
C MET A 2 -11.52 1.01 -1.52
N PHE A 3 -12.04 -0.19 -1.77
CA PHE A 3 -13.47 -0.46 -1.78
C PHE A 3 -13.84 -1.21 -0.52
N VAL A 4 -14.86 -0.75 0.19
CA VAL A 4 -15.34 -1.34 1.43
C VAL A 4 -16.85 -1.11 1.53
N ASN A 5 -17.60 -2.05 2.11
CA ASN A 5 -18.99 -1.79 2.47
C ASN A 5 -19.00 -0.85 3.69
N PHE A 6 -19.53 0.36 3.56
CA PHE A 6 -19.49 1.36 4.64
C PHE A 6 -20.30 0.96 5.87
N THR A 7 -21.27 0.07 5.71
CA THR A 7 -22.12 -0.48 6.77
C THR A 7 -21.56 -1.77 7.37
N GLY A 8 -20.47 -2.32 6.81
CA GLY A 8 -19.87 -3.56 7.30
C GLY A 8 -19.07 -3.37 8.60
N GLU A 9 -19.01 -4.42 9.41
CA GLU A 9 -18.36 -4.40 10.74
C GLU A 9 -16.90 -3.93 10.72
N SER A 10 -16.15 -4.30 9.68
CA SER A 10 -14.72 -3.94 9.55
C SER A 10 -14.47 -2.56 8.93
N ALA A 11 -15.53 -1.85 8.51
CA ALA A 11 -15.41 -0.64 7.69
C ALA A 11 -14.67 0.48 8.40
N GLU A 12 -14.99 0.77 9.66
CA GLU A 12 -14.35 1.84 10.41
C GLU A 12 -12.86 1.58 10.63
N SER A 13 -12.51 0.36 11.03
CA SER A 13 -11.11 -0.06 11.26
C SER A 13 -10.28 0.00 9.97
N LEU A 14 -10.82 -0.48 8.86
CA LEU A 14 -10.17 -0.40 7.54
C LEU A 14 -10.00 1.05 7.08
N LYS A 15 -11.06 1.87 7.15
CA LYS A 15 -11.01 3.30 6.81
C LYS A 15 -9.97 4.04 7.66
N SER A 16 -9.94 3.78 8.96
CA SER A 16 -8.98 4.37 9.90
C SER A 16 -7.54 4.00 9.55
N LYS A 17 -7.26 2.71 9.32
CA LYS A 17 -5.91 2.26 8.92
C LYS A 17 -5.50 2.82 7.56
N PHE A 18 -6.40 2.82 6.58
CA PHE A 18 -6.15 3.38 5.25
C PHE A 18 -5.87 4.90 5.30
N ARG A 19 -6.59 5.65 6.15
CA ARG A 19 -6.34 7.07 6.39
C ARG A 19 -4.98 7.33 7.05
N LYS A 20 -4.55 6.48 7.99
CA LYS A 20 -3.20 6.58 8.58
C LYS A 20 -2.11 6.40 7.52
N VAL A 21 -2.26 5.41 6.63
CA VAL A 21 -1.34 5.23 5.48
C VAL A 21 -1.38 6.45 4.57
N ALA A 22 -2.56 6.92 4.15
CA ALA A 22 -2.68 8.11 3.30
C ALA A 22 -1.95 9.32 3.90
N THR A 23 -2.05 9.50 5.22
CA THR A 23 -1.38 10.57 5.96
C THR A 23 0.14 10.44 5.93
N SER A 24 0.69 9.22 6.08
CA SER A 24 2.14 9.00 6.02
C SER A 24 2.74 9.24 4.63
N TYR A 25 1.91 9.27 3.58
CA TYR A 25 2.30 9.52 2.20
C TYR A 25 1.96 10.93 1.69
N LYS A 26 1.54 11.84 2.56
CA LYS A 26 1.21 13.23 2.18
C LYS A 26 2.40 13.91 1.47
N GLY A 27 2.12 14.60 0.37
CA GLY A 27 3.12 15.32 -0.42
C GLY A 27 3.92 14.46 -1.41
N GLN A 28 3.69 13.15 -1.46
CA GLN A 28 4.42 12.24 -2.36
C GLN A 28 3.73 12.01 -3.72
N GLY A 29 2.76 12.86 -4.10
CA GLY A 29 2.04 12.74 -5.37
C GLY A 29 1.10 11.52 -5.45
N LEU A 30 0.77 10.89 -4.32
CA LEU A 30 -0.16 9.77 -4.24
C LEU A 30 -1.56 10.23 -3.85
N SER A 31 -2.56 9.74 -4.59
CA SER A 31 -3.98 9.97 -4.30
C SER A 31 -4.60 8.74 -3.65
N PHE A 32 -5.27 8.96 -2.51
CA PHE A 32 -5.96 7.92 -1.76
C PHE A 32 -7.47 8.18 -1.84
N LEU A 33 -8.21 7.19 -2.33
CA LEU A 33 -9.67 7.24 -2.43
C LEU A 33 -10.26 6.04 -1.70
N VAL A 34 -11.34 6.28 -0.97
CA VAL A 34 -12.18 5.25 -0.38
C VAL A 34 -13.53 5.32 -1.07
N VAL A 35 -14.00 4.17 -1.55
CA VAL A 35 -15.24 4.03 -2.30
C VAL A 35 -16.12 3.06 -1.54
N ASP A 36 -17.38 3.44 -1.34
CA ASP A 36 -18.37 2.51 -0.82
C ASP A 36 -18.68 1.46 -1.90
N ALA A 37 -18.67 0.19 -1.53
CA ALA A 37 -18.86 -0.90 -2.49
C ALA A 37 -20.26 -0.87 -3.12
N GLU A 38 -21.27 -0.48 -2.36
CA GLU A 38 -22.66 -0.41 -2.84
C GLU A 38 -22.86 0.78 -3.80
N GLY A 39 -22.34 1.97 -3.45
CA GLY A 39 -22.34 3.13 -4.34
C GLY A 39 -21.33 3.05 -5.50
N GLY A 40 -20.42 2.07 -5.49
CA GLY A 40 -19.26 1.96 -6.37
C GLY A 40 -19.31 0.86 -7.42
N LYS A 41 -20.47 0.23 -7.66
CA LYS A 41 -20.60 -0.95 -8.55
C LYS A 41 -20.02 -0.75 -9.94
N GLY A 42 -20.31 0.38 -10.60
CA GLY A 42 -19.74 0.68 -11.91
C GLY A 42 -18.21 0.78 -11.92
N ALA A 43 -17.60 1.21 -10.82
CA ALA A 43 -16.15 1.21 -10.68
C ALA A 43 -15.61 -0.20 -10.44
N LEU A 44 -16.30 -1.04 -9.66
CA LEU A 44 -15.96 -2.46 -9.50
C LEU A 44 -15.98 -3.18 -10.87
N GLU A 45 -17.02 -2.96 -11.68
CA GLU A 45 -17.13 -3.52 -13.04
C GLU A 45 -15.99 -3.05 -13.94
N TYR A 46 -15.64 -1.75 -13.92
CA TYR A 46 -14.50 -1.22 -14.68
C TYR A 46 -13.18 -1.90 -14.32
N PHE A 47 -13.02 -2.34 -13.07
CA PHE A 47 -11.85 -3.08 -12.61
C PHE A 47 -11.97 -4.61 -12.77
N GLY A 48 -13.11 -5.13 -13.24
CA GLY A 48 -13.35 -6.55 -13.39
C GLY A 48 -13.37 -7.29 -12.05
N VAL A 49 -13.83 -6.63 -10.99
CA VAL A 49 -13.87 -7.18 -9.63
C VAL A 49 -15.31 -7.43 -9.19
N GLU A 50 -15.52 -8.49 -8.43
CA GLU A 50 -16.85 -8.88 -7.97
C GLU A 50 -17.09 -8.39 -6.53
N GLU A 51 -18.35 -8.15 -6.17
CA GLU A 51 -18.71 -7.66 -4.83
C GLU A 51 -18.20 -8.57 -3.69
N ARG A 52 -18.16 -9.89 -3.91
CA ARG A 52 -17.65 -10.87 -2.93
C ARG A 52 -16.17 -10.71 -2.57
N GLN A 53 -15.41 -9.95 -3.36
CA GLN A 53 -13.99 -9.70 -3.13
C GLN A 53 -13.75 -8.47 -2.23
N VAL A 54 -14.81 -7.72 -1.92
CA VAL A 54 -14.78 -6.58 -1.01
C VAL A 54 -14.67 -7.10 0.43
N PRO A 55 -13.84 -6.48 1.29
CA PRO A 55 -13.05 -5.27 1.04
C PRO A 55 -11.80 -5.54 0.19
N LEU A 56 -11.44 -4.57 -0.65
CA LEU A 56 -10.27 -4.68 -1.54
C LEU A 56 -9.53 -3.35 -1.71
N VAL A 57 -8.25 -3.45 -2.10
CA VAL A 57 -7.40 -2.30 -2.44
C VAL A 57 -6.88 -2.48 -3.87
N ILE A 58 -7.01 -1.41 -4.65
CA ILE A 58 -6.46 -1.30 -6.01
C ILE A 58 -5.43 -0.17 -6.03
N ILE A 59 -4.24 -0.45 -6.55
CA ILE A 59 -3.21 0.56 -6.85
C ILE A 59 -3.13 0.70 -8.35
N GLN A 60 -3.27 1.94 -8.83
CA GLN A 60 -3.03 2.30 -10.22
C GLN A 60 -1.77 3.14 -10.29
N THR A 61 -0.87 2.82 -11.19
CA THR A 61 0.35 3.59 -11.45
C THR A 61 0.19 4.44 -12.72
N PRO A 62 0.99 5.51 -12.87
CA PRO A 62 0.92 6.36 -14.07
C PRO A 62 1.16 5.63 -15.39
N ASP A 63 1.90 4.51 -15.37
CA ASP A 63 2.13 3.63 -16.52
C ASP A 63 0.97 2.64 -16.78
N SER A 64 -0.23 2.93 -16.24
CA SER A 64 -1.46 2.15 -16.40
C SER A 64 -1.43 0.73 -15.83
N LYS A 65 -0.40 0.36 -15.04
CA LYS A 65 -0.42 -0.91 -14.32
C LYS A 65 -1.39 -0.83 -13.14
N LYS A 66 -2.04 -1.97 -12.90
CA LYS A 66 -3.04 -2.13 -11.83
C LYS A 66 -2.63 -3.30 -10.94
N TYR A 67 -2.58 -3.05 -9.64
CA TYR A 67 -2.35 -4.07 -8.62
C TYR A 67 -3.61 -4.20 -7.78
N LEU A 68 -3.99 -5.43 -7.44
CA LEU A 68 -5.19 -5.72 -6.69
C LEU A 68 -4.87 -6.64 -5.51
N LYS A 69 -5.42 -6.29 -4.36
CA LYS A 69 -5.52 -7.18 -3.20
C LYS A 69 -6.97 -7.23 -2.73
N ALA A 70 -7.59 -8.40 -2.85
CA ALA A 70 -8.95 -8.69 -2.39
C ALA A 70 -8.98 -9.21 -0.95
N ASN A 71 -10.18 -9.21 -0.35
CA ASN A 71 -10.49 -9.75 0.98
C ASN A 71 -9.52 -9.22 2.06
N VAL A 72 -9.24 -7.92 2.03
CA VAL A 72 -8.27 -7.31 2.95
C VAL A 72 -8.80 -7.32 4.38
N VAL A 73 -7.93 -7.68 5.31
CA VAL A 73 -8.24 -7.66 6.74
C VAL A 73 -7.34 -6.66 7.44
N VAL A 74 -7.81 -6.14 8.57
CA VAL A 74 -6.98 -5.30 9.43
C VAL A 74 -5.96 -6.21 10.12
N GLU A 75 -4.75 -6.30 9.57
CA GLU A 75 -3.65 -6.94 10.33
C GLU A 75 -3.29 -6.03 11.51
N GLU A 76 -3.63 -6.47 12.73
CA GLU A 76 -3.13 -5.89 13.96
C GLU A 76 -1.64 -6.28 14.11
N GLY A 77 -0.74 -5.30 14.09
CA GLY A 77 0.64 -5.49 14.53
C GLY A 77 1.76 -5.55 13.48
N ARG A 78 1.50 -5.59 12.17
CA ARG A 78 2.61 -5.57 11.18
C ARG A 78 3.08 -4.15 10.87
N LYS A 79 4.19 -3.73 11.49
CA LYS A 79 4.97 -2.56 11.05
C LYS A 79 5.77 -2.94 9.80
N GLU A 80 5.18 -2.78 8.62
CA GLU A 80 5.94 -3.00 7.37
C GLU A 80 6.92 -1.84 7.15
N ASN A 81 8.22 -2.15 7.25
CA ASN A 81 9.32 -1.26 6.94
C ASN A 81 9.39 -1.02 5.41
N PHE A 82 8.53 -0.14 4.88
CA PHE A 82 8.58 0.30 3.47
C PHE A 82 9.91 0.97 3.08
N GLN A 83 10.78 1.29 4.05
CA GLN A 83 12.14 1.79 3.78
C GLN A 83 13.11 0.72 3.27
N LYS A 84 12.84 -0.59 3.45
CA LYS A 84 13.74 -1.66 2.98
C LYS A 84 13.74 -1.89 1.47
N MET A 85 12.88 -1.21 0.71
CA MET A 85 12.81 -1.28 -0.76
C MET A 85 13.56 -0.14 -1.47
N LYS A 86 14.14 0.82 -0.75
CA LYS A 86 15.18 1.67 -1.34
C LYS A 86 16.48 0.87 -1.35
N GLY A 87 16.89 0.45 -2.54
CA GLY A 87 18.15 -0.27 -2.76
C GLY A 87 19.35 0.44 -2.11
N PRO A 88 20.41 -0.32 -1.80
CA PRO A 88 21.55 0.22 -1.07
C PRO A 88 22.13 1.45 -1.78
N ASN A 89 22.11 2.54 -1.01
CA ASN A 89 22.79 3.81 -1.21
C ASN A 89 24.17 3.63 -1.88
N ALA A 90 24.38 4.43 -2.93
CA ALA A 90 25.65 4.70 -3.57
C ALA A 90 26.67 5.31 -2.60
N ASN A 91 27.39 4.46 -1.85
CA ASN A 91 28.66 4.86 -1.24
C ASN A 91 29.63 3.70 -0.94
N SER A 92 29.46 2.56 -1.60
CA SER A 92 30.44 1.45 -1.55
C SER A 92 31.50 1.61 -2.63
N LEU A 93 32.28 2.70 -2.58
CA LEU A 93 33.59 2.77 -3.24
C LEU A 93 34.64 3.05 -2.17
N ARG A 94 35.69 2.22 -2.20
CA ARG A 94 36.94 2.27 -1.43
C ARG A 94 36.91 1.75 0.01
N ALA A 95 37.32 0.49 0.15
CA ALA A 95 38.62 0.18 0.75
C ALA A 95 38.99 -1.28 0.48
N HIS A 96 39.61 -1.55 -0.66
CA HIS A 96 40.61 -2.63 -0.75
C HIS A 96 41.94 -1.99 -0.35
N GLY A 97 42.53 -2.46 0.74
CA GLY A 97 43.82 -2.00 1.25
C GLY A 97 44.18 -2.81 2.49
N THR A 98 44.91 -3.89 2.26
CA THR A 98 45.52 -4.78 3.25
C THR A 98 46.72 -4.14 3.96
N GLU A 99 47.08 -4.72 5.12
CA GLU A 99 48.33 -4.60 5.91
C GLU A 99 48.46 -3.34 6.80
N TYR A 100 48.96 -3.34 8.05
CA TYR A 100 49.85 -4.23 8.82
C TYR A 100 49.43 -4.27 10.30
N ASN A 101 49.56 -5.43 10.96
CA ASN A 101 49.61 -5.52 12.42
C ASN A 101 51.04 -5.23 12.90
N GLN A 102 51.20 -4.28 13.82
CA GLN A 102 52.34 -4.19 14.74
C GLN A 102 51.79 -4.18 16.16
N THR A 103 51.87 -5.29 16.89
CA THR A 103 52.62 -5.45 18.15
C THR A 103 52.63 -6.92 18.55
#